data_AF-A1SV45-F1
#
_entry.id   AF-A1SV45-F1
#
_cell.length_a   1.000
_cell.length_b   1.000
_cell.length_c   1.000
_cell.angle_alpha   90.00
_cell.angle_beta   90.00
_cell.angle_gamma   90.00
#
_symmetry.space_group_name_H-M   'P 1'
#
loop_
_entity.id
_entity.type
_entity.pdbx_description
1 polymer ?
#
loop_
_entity_poly.entity_id
_entity_poly.type
_entity_poly.pdbx_seq_one_letter_code
_entity_poly.pdbx_strand_id
1 'polypeptide(L)'
;MNNKKAYIWKLAVFLHAQKMVMSGEELAEHLNRNNFLTSYGTEYQGGRGTYKLIKQTWEWLENDLVLNSEAQAVALAFVKQNEDTHTNKP
;
A
#
# COMPACT_ATOMS: atom_id res chain seq x y z
N MET A 1 12.93 -5.39 12.35
CA MET A 1 12.20 -4.48 11.43
C MET A 1 11.32 -5.35 10.52
N ASN A 2 10.04 -5.04 10.33
CA ASN A 2 9.15 -5.86 9.49
C ASN A 2 9.45 -5.56 8.01
N ASN A 3 10.14 -6.47 7.32
CA ASN A 3 10.57 -6.30 5.92
C ASN A 3 9.42 -5.88 4.99
N LYS A 4 8.19 -6.31 5.28
CA LYS A 4 6.98 -5.94 4.52
C LYS A 4 6.64 -4.46 4.65
N LYS A 5 6.66 -3.93 5.88
CA LYS A 5 6.38 -2.51 6.15
C LYS A 5 7.43 -1.61 5.51
N ALA A 6 8.71 -2.00 5.60
CA ALA A 6 9.80 -1.26 4.97
C ALA A 6 9.70 -1.25 3.43
N TYR A 7 9.28 -2.37 2.82
CA TYR A 7 9.04 -2.44 1.38
C TYR A 7 7.90 -1.50 0.96
N ILE A 8 6.75 -1.58 1.63
CA ILE A 8 5.57 -0.73 1.35
C ILE A 8 5.91 0.74 1.52
N TRP A 9 6.64 1.10 2.59
CA TRP A 9 7.08 2.47 2.81
C TRP A 9 7.92 3.00 1.64
N LYS A 10 8.97 2.27 1.24
CA LYS A 10 9.84 2.69 0.12
C LYS A 10 9.06 2.84 -1.19
N LEU A 11 8.16 1.89 -1.46
CA LEU A 11 7.32 1.93 -2.65
C LEU A 11 6.36 3.14 -2.63
N ALA A 12 5.72 3.40 -1.49
CA ALA A 12 4.82 4.54 -1.34
C ALA A 12 5.51 5.88 -1.55
N VAL A 13 6.69 6.06 -0.96
CA VAL A 13 7.49 7.29 -1.15
C VAL A 13 7.87 7.47 -2.61
N PHE A 14 8.27 6.39 -3.30
CA PHE A 14 8.56 6.44 -4.72
C PHE A 14 7.33 6.85 -5.55
N LEU A 15 6.19 6.18 -5.34
CA LEU A 15 4.94 6.48 -6.03
C LEU A 15 4.51 7.94 -5.80
N HIS A 16 4.50 8.39 -4.55
CA HIS A 16 4.15 9.76 -4.19
C HIS A 16 5.09 10.80 -4.83
N ALA A 17 6.40 10.57 -4.82
CA ALA A 17 7.37 11.46 -5.46
C ALA A 17 7.16 11.57 -6.98
N GLN A 18 6.71 10.49 -7.61
CA GLN A 18 6.40 10.44 -9.04
C GLN A 18 4.95 10.83 -9.36
N LYS A 19 4.14 11.23 -8.35
CA LYS A 19 2.70 11.51 -8.48
C LYS A 19 1.90 10.34 -9.09
N MET A 20 2.35 9.12 -8.82
CA MET A 20 1.69 7.89 -9.23
C MET A 20 0.91 7.29 -8.06
N VAL A 21 -0.08 6.47 -8.41
CA VAL A 21 -0.85 5.65 -7.47
C VAL A 21 -0.82 4.20 -7.92
N MET A 22 -1.09 3.30 -6.99
CA MET A 22 -1.14 1.87 -7.22
C MET A 22 -2.38 1.28 -6.53
N SER A 23 -3.03 0.32 -7.16
CA SER A 23 -4.16 -0.38 -6.54
C SER A 23 -3.69 -1.37 -5.46
N GLY A 24 -4.61 -1.77 -4.58
CA GLY A 24 -4.34 -2.87 -3.65
C GLY A 24 -3.98 -4.19 -4.38
N GLU A 25 -4.56 -4.44 -5.56
CA GLU A 25 -4.30 -5.64 -6.37
C GLU A 25 -2.86 -5.64 -6.91
N GLU A 26 -2.44 -4.54 -7.53
CA GLU A 26 -1.06 -4.38 -8.02
C GLU A 26 -0.06 -4.54 -6.87
N LEU A 27 -0.35 -3.92 -5.71
CA LEU A 27 0.50 -4.10 -4.53
C LEU A 27 0.58 -5.57 -4.10
N ALA A 28 -0.53 -6.31 -4.12
CA ALA A 28 -0.53 -7.72 -3.76
C ALA A 28 0.34 -8.55 -4.71
N GLU A 29 0.27 -8.30 -6.02
CA GLU A 29 1.15 -8.95 -7.00
C GLU A 29 2.63 -8.64 -6.71
N HIS A 30 2.95 -7.38 -6.42
CA HIS A 30 4.30 -6.98 -6.03
C HIS A 30 4.77 -7.70 -4.75
N LEU A 31 3.90 -7.82 -3.74
CA LEU A 31 4.22 -8.53 -2.50
C LEU A 31 4.48 -10.01 -2.76
N ASN A 32 3.59 -10.69 -3.49
CA ASN A 32 3.68 -12.11 -3.78
C ASN A 32 4.91 -12.44 -4.62
N ARG A 33 5.22 -11.63 -5.64
CA ARG A 33 6.42 -11.76 -6.49
C ARG A 33 7.72 -11.69 -5.69
N ASN A 34 7.71 -11.02 -4.53
CA ASN A 34 8.83 -10.90 -3.62
C ASN A 34 8.74 -11.85 -2.41
N ASN A 35 7.90 -12.90 -2.48
CA ASN A 35 7.68 -13.90 -1.42
C ASN A 35 7.20 -13.31 -0.08
N PHE A 36 6.55 -12.14 -0.09
CA PHE A 36 5.90 -11.61 1.10
C PHE A 36 4.52 -12.26 1.27
N LEU A 37 4.44 -13.23 2.19
CA LEU A 37 3.20 -13.94 2.51
C LEU A 37 2.42 -13.27 3.63
N THR A 38 1.14 -13.64 3.82
CA THR A 38 0.35 -13.25 4.99
C THR A 38 0.89 -13.91 6.27
N SER A 39 0.31 -13.57 7.42
CA SER A 39 0.61 -14.27 8.68
C SER A 39 0.23 -15.76 8.66
N TYR A 40 -0.65 -16.16 7.74
CA TYR A 40 -1.06 -17.56 7.55
C TYR A 40 -0.21 -18.28 6.50
N GLY A 41 0.85 -17.64 5.97
CA GLY A 41 1.71 -18.23 4.93
C GLY A 41 1.06 -18.29 3.55
N THR A 42 0.02 -17.51 3.29
CA THR A 42 -0.68 -17.47 2.00
C THR A 42 -0.38 -16.19 1.22
N GLU A 43 -0.70 -16.17 -0.07
CA GLU A 43 -0.55 -14.99 -0.92
C GLU A 43 -1.56 -13.88 -0.58
N TYR A 44 -1.15 -12.63 -0.81
CA TYR A 44 -2.04 -11.47 -0.77
C TYR A 44 -2.98 -11.46 -1.98
N GLN A 45 -4.21 -10.98 -1.77
CA GLN A 45 -5.31 -11.04 -2.76
C GLN A 45 -5.84 -9.64 -3.13
N GLY A 46 -5.07 -8.58 -2.89
CA GLY A 46 -5.49 -7.20 -3.13
C GLY A 46 -6.59 -6.62 -2.23
N GLY A 47 -7.30 -7.47 -1.48
CA GLY A 47 -8.42 -7.08 -0.62
C GLY A 47 -8.04 -6.69 0.82
N ARG A 48 -8.90 -7.06 1.78
CA ARG A 48 -8.81 -6.65 3.20
C ARG A 48 -7.42 -6.87 3.83
N GLY A 49 -6.76 -7.99 3.52
CA GLY A 49 -5.43 -8.31 4.04
C GLY A 49 -4.37 -7.29 3.60
N THR A 50 -4.42 -6.88 2.33
CA THR A 50 -3.49 -5.88 1.76
C THR A 50 -3.72 -4.51 2.36
N TYR A 51 -4.97 -4.03 2.39
CA TYR A 51 -5.29 -2.73 3.00
C TYR A 51 -5.03 -2.69 4.51
N LYS A 52 -5.20 -3.81 5.22
CA LYS A 52 -4.77 -3.93 6.62
C LYS A 52 -3.27 -3.73 6.75
N LEU A 53 -2.47 -4.32 5.87
CA LEU A 53 -1.01 -4.16 5.89
C LEU A 53 -0.59 -2.72 5.55
N ILE A 54 -1.25 -2.08 4.57
CA ILE A 54 -1.04 -0.65 4.25
C ILE A 54 -1.32 0.19 5.50
N LYS A 55 -2.49 0.00 6.13
CA LYS A 55 -2.87 0.73 7.35
C LYS A 55 -1.86 0.52 8.48
N GLN A 56 -1.43 -0.70 8.72
CA GLN A 56 -0.41 -1.00 9.74
C GLN A 56 0.97 -0.41 9.43
N THR A 57 1.27 -0.15 8.16
CA THR A 57 2.48 0.55 7.73
C THR A 57 2.36 2.04 7.98
N TRP A 58 1.21 2.63 7.65
CA TRP A 58 0.87 4.00 7.98
C TRP A 58 0.94 4.27 9.49
N GLU A 59 0.26 3.46 10.32
CA GLU A 59 0.26 3.59 11.78
C GLU A 59 1.67 3.49 12.38
N TRP A 60 2.52 2.65 11.79
CA TRP A 60 3.91 2.49 12.22
C TRP A 60 4.78 3.71 11.88
N LEU A 61 4.59 4.31 10.71
CA LEU A 61 5.30 5.53 10.34
C LEU A 61 4.84 6.72 11.17
N GLU A 62 3.52 6.88 11.34
CA GLU A 62 2.93 8.01 12.07
C GLU A 62 3.20 7.94 13.58
N ASN A 63 2.91 6.79 14.21
CA ASN A 63 2.89 6.72 15.68
C ASN A 63 4.23 6.26 16.27
N ASP A 64 4.89 5.27 15.64
CA ASP A 64 6.09 4.67 16.22
C ASP A 64 7.35 5.42 15.77
N LEU A 65 7.37 5.91 14.52
CA LEU A 65 8.53 6.61 13.95
C LEU A 65 8.35 8.14 13.84
N VAL A 66 7.12 8.65 13.97
CA VAL A 66 6.79 10.09 13.91
C VAL A 66 7.24 10.71 12.57
N LEU A 67 7.08 9.96 11.48
CA LEU A 67 7.42 10.32 10.10
C LEU A 67 6.15 10.69 9.32
N ASN A 68 5.58 11.86 9.64
CA ASN A 68 4.25 12.25 9.14
C ASN A 68 4.20 12.42 7.61
N SER A 69 5.29 12.89 6.98
CA SER A 69 5.33 13.06 5.52
C SER A 69 5.33 11.72 4.78
N GLU A 70 6.05 10.74 5.31
CA GLU A 70 6.11 9.38 4.80
C GLU A 70 4.82 8.62 5.06
N ALA A 71 4.21 8.83 6.23
CA ALA A 71 2.88 8.32 6.52
C ALA A 71 1.87 8.88 5.50
N GLN A 72 1.89 10.19 5.23
CA GLN A 72 1.06 10.79 4.20
C GLN A 72 1.30 10.18 2.80
N ALA A 73 2.55 9.91 2.44
CA ALA A 73 2.87 9.22 1.18
C ALA A 73 2.21 7.84 1.10
N VAL A 74 2.23 7.05 2.18
CA VAL A 74 1.54 5.75 2.25
C VAL A 74 0.03 5.89 2.11
N ALA A 75 -0.57 6.91 2.72
CA ALA A 75 -2.02 7.14 2.64
C ALA A 75 -2.49 7.53 1.23
N LEU A 76 -1.65 8.21 0.44
CA LEU A 76 -2.00 8.72 -0.89
C LEU A 76 -1.61 7.76 -2.02
N ALA A 77 -0.57 6.94 -1.83
CA ALA A 77 -0.03 6.10 -2.90
C ALA A 77 -0.92 4.89 -3.25
N PHE A 78 -1.71 4.36 -2.30
CA PHE A 78 -2.49 3.15 -2.51
C PHE A 78 -3.99 3.44 -2.55
N VAL A 79 -4.59 3.29 -3.73
CA VAL A 79 -5.99 3.62 -3.98
C VAL A 79 -6.83 2.37 -4.15
N LYS A 80 -8.11 2.44 -3.80
CA LYS A 80 -9.07 1.41 -4.18
C LYS A 80 -9.30 1.53 -5.68
N GLN A 81 -9.21 0.41 -6.40
CA GLN A 81 -9.62 0.36 -7.79
C GLN A 81 -11.13 0.64 -7.81
N ASN A 82 -11.50 1.83 -8.29
CA ASN A 82 -12.90 2.16 -8.46
C ASN A 82 -13.43 1.33 -9.63
N GLU A 83 -14.39 0.45 -9.38
CA GLU A 83 -15.39 0.10 -10.38
C GLU A 83 -16.20 1.37 -10.65
N ASP A 84 -15.73 2.22 -11.57
CA ASP A 84 -16.46 3.25 -12.32
C ASP A 84 -15.57 4.47 -12.63
N THR A 85 -14.87 4.41 -13.76
CA THR A 85 -14.43 5.60 -14.50
C THR A 85 -15.29 5.86 -15.73
N HIS A 86 -16.56 5.44 -15.72
CA HIS A 86 -17.51 5.68 -16.82
C HIS A 86 -18.85 6.28 -16.38
N THR A 87 -18.87 7.27 -15.49
CA THR A 87 -19.97 8.26 -15.53
C THR A 87 -19.47 9.64 -15.11
N ASN A 88 -18.80 10.31 -16.04
CA ASN A 88 -18.91 11.77 -16.06
C ASN A 88 -18.85 12.26 -17.51
N LYS A 89 -20.03 12.47 -18.09
CA LYS A 89 -20.26 13.31 -19.26
C LYS A 89 -21.76 13.51 -19.49
N PRO A 90 -22.15 14.67 -20.02
CA PRO A 90 -22.01 16.04 -19.51
C PRO A 90 -23.26 16.52 -18.75
#